data_AF-A0A6C0C2T3-F1
#
_entry.id   AF-A0A6C0C2T3-F1
#
_cell.length_a   1.000
_cell.length_b   1.000
_cell.length_c   1.000
_cell.angle_alpha   90.00
_cell.angle_beta   90.00
_cell.angle_gamma   90.00
#
_symmetry.space_group_name_H-M   'P 1'
#
loop_
_entity.id
_entity.type
_entity.pdbx_description
1 polymer ?
#
loop_
_entity_poly.entity_id
_entity_poly.type
_entity_poly.pdbx_seq_one_letter_code
_entity_poly.pdbx_strand_id
1 'polypeptide(L)' 'MPTKNDIKKYPESLIQQYISSLSQLELQVMKIAQEELETSFDIRKSIGFISWLKKKEI' A
#
# COMPACT_ATOMS: atom_id res chain seq x y z
N MET A 1 -4.18 24.79 -6.59
CA MET A 1 -3.85 24.03 -5.36
C MET A 1 -4.56 22.68 -5.46
N PRO A 2 -3.88 21.54 -5.60
CA PRO A 2 -4.59 20.27 -5.63
C PRO A 2 -5.12 19.96 -4.22
N THR A 3 -6.41 19.66 -4.18
CA THR A 3 -7.25 19.50 -3.00
C THR A 3 -7.03 18.13 -2.35
N LYS A 4 -7.17 18.08 -1.02
CA LYS A 4 -6.93 16.94 -0.11
C LYS A 4 -7.89 15.73 -0.28
N ASN A 5 -8.35 15.39 -1.48
CA ASN A 5 -9.44 14.40 -1.65
C ASN A 5 -9.04 12.98 -2.12
N ASP A 6 -7.76 12.68 -2.36
CA ASP A 6 -7.34 11.36 -2.86
C ASP A 6 -6.99 10.33 -1.77
N ILE A 7 -7.18 10.64 -0.49
CA ILE A 7 -6.60 9.84 0.62
C ILE A 7 -7.49 8.65 1.04
N LYS A 8 -8.72 8.51 0.53
CA LYS A 8 -9.65 7.43 0.93
C LYS A 8 -10.25 6.65 -0.24
N LYS A 9 -9.44 6.17 -1.19
CA LYS A 9 -9.97 5.29 -2.25
C LYS A 9 -10.08 3.81 -1.84
N TYR A 10 -9.28 3.35 -0.87
CA TYR A 10 -9.25 1.93 -0.49
C TYR A 10 -9.45 1.71 1.02
N PRO A 11 -10.36 0.80 1.42
CA PRO A 11 -10.62 0.51 2.82
C PRO A 11 -9.44 -0.24 3.46
N GLU A 12 -9.33 -0.15 4.77
CA GLU A 12 -8.26 -0.80 5.53
C GLU A 12 -8.28 -2.33 5.40
N SER A 13 -9.47 -2.91 5.22
CA SER A 13 -9.64 -4.34 4.93
C SER A 13 -8.92 -4.79 3.66
N LEU A 14 -8.83 -3.93 2.65
CA LEU A 14 -8.15 -4.24 1.40
C LEU A 14 -6.62 -4.18 1.55
N ILE A 15 -6.16 -3.27 2.40
CA ILE A 15 -4.74 -3.17 2.78
C ILE A 15 -4.33 -4.42 3.55
N GLN A 16 -5.14 -4.86 4.52
CA GLN A 16 -4.90 -6.09 5.26
C GLN A 16 -4.85 -7.30 4.32
N GLN A 17 -5.78 -7.41 3.36
CA GLN A 17 -5.74 -8.46 2.34
C GLN A 17 -4.46 -8.44 1.50
N TYR A 18 -4.00 -7.24 1.10
CA TYR A 18 -2.74 -7.09 0.38
C TYR A 18 -1.57 -7.58 1.25
N ILE A 19 -1.45 -7.09 2.48
CA ILE A 19 -0.41 -7.49 3.43
C ILE A 19 -0.42 -9.02 3.66
N SER A 20 -1.61 -9.63 3.82
CA SER A 20 -1.75 -11.08 3.95
C SER A 20 -1.39 -11.85 2.68
N SER A 21 -1.48 -11.23 1.50
CA SER A 21 -1.08 -11.84 0.24
C SER A 21 0.42 -11.69 -0.07
N LEU A 22 1.13 -10.86 0.69
CA LEU A 22 2.57 -10.67 0.53
C LEU A 22 3.34 -11.88 1.05
N SER A 23 4.40 -12.22 0.35
CA SER A 23 5.40 -13.17 0.84
C SER A 23 6.22 -12.57 1.99
N GLN A 24 6.92 -13.43 2.75
CA GLN A 24 7.79 -13.01 3.85
C GLN A 24 8.85 -11.98 3.40
N LEU A 25 9.37 -12.12 2.18
CA LEU A 25 10.32 -11.17 1.59
C LEU A 25 9.68 -9.82 1.33
N GLU A 26 8.50 -9.80 0.71
CA GLU A 26 7.78 -8.56 0.40
C GLU A 26 7.34 -7.82 1.68
N LEU A 27 6.95 -8.56 2.72
CA LEU A 27 6.67 -8.00 4.04
C LEU A 27 7.90 -7.32 4.65
N GLN A 28 9.08 -7.92 4.50
CA GLN A 28 10.32 -7.34 5.00
C GLN A 28 10.69 -6.08 4.23
N VAL A 29 10.58 -6.10 2.89
CA VAL A 29 10.82 -4.92 2.05
C VAL A 29 9.83 -3.80 2.38
N MET A 30 8.56 -4.13 2.61
CA MET A 30 7.54 -3.16 3.02
C MET A 30 7.88 -2.52 4.36
N LYS A 31 8.31 -3.30 5.34
CA LYS A 31 8.74 -2.79 6.66
C LYS A 31 9.93 -1.86 6.54
N ILE A 32 10.95 -2.23 5.78
CA ILE A 32 12.12 -1.37 5.53
C ILE A 32 11.66 -0.05 4.89
N ALA A 33 10.80 -0.10 3.86
CA ALA A 33 10.28 1.11 3.23
C ALA A 33 9.43 1.96 4.19
N GLN A 34 8.68 1.33 5.09
CA GLN A 34 7.93 2.01 6.14
C GLN A 34 8.85 2.68 7.18
N GLU A 35 9.94 2.03 7.55
CA GLU A 35 10.94 2.58 8.47
C GLU A 35 11.75 3.72 7.84
N GLU A 36 12.12 3.61 6.57
CA GLU A 36 12.89 4.65 5.86
C GLU A 36 12.05 5.91 5.55
N LEU A 37 10.78 5.72 5.22
CA LEU A 37 9.89 6.82 4.84
C LEU A 37 9.07 7.35 6.03
N GLU A 38 9.06 6.62 7.15
CA GLU A 38 8.32 6.91 8.39
C GLU A 38 6.92 7.51 8.11
N THR A 39 6.77 8.80 8.36
CA THR A 39 5.51 9.56 8.25
C THR A 39 5.08 9.83 6.81
N SER A 40 5.99 9.68 5.85
CA SER A 40 5.73 9.81 4.41
C SER A 40 5.31 8.49 3.76
N PHE A 41 5.39 7.37 4.47
CA PHE A 41 4.99 6.08 3.94
C PHE A 41 3.48 5.98 3.77
N ASP A 42 3.02 5.72 2.54
CA ASP A 42 1.62 5.44 2.23
C ASP A 42 1.54 4.18 1.36
N ILE A 43 1.17 3.07 1.99
CA ILE A 43 0.99 1.77 1.30
C ILE A 43 -0.02 1.86 0.15
N ARG A 44 -1.03 2.74 0.23
CA ARG A 44 -2.05 2.91 -0.80
C ARG A 44 -1.50 3.50 -2.09
N LYS A 45 -0.37 4.20 -1.99
CA LYS A 45 0.37 4.80 -3.11
C LYS A 45 1.55 3.95 -3.54
N SER A 46 1.83 2.85 -2.85
CA SER A 46 2.93 1.97 -3.21
C SER A 46 2.67 1.28 -4.55
N ILE A 47 3.74 1.13 -5.35
CA ILE A 47 3.68 0.45 -6.65
C ILE A 47 3.18 -0.99 -6.48
N GLY A 48 3.58 -1.66 -5.40
CA GLY A 48 3.14 -3.02 -5.07
C GLY A 48 1.63 -3.12 -4.87
N PHE A 49 1.05 -2.23 -4.04
CA PHE A 49 -0.40 -2.22 -3.81
C PHE A 49 -1.18 -1.87 -5.07
N ILE A 50 -0.75 -0.87 -5.84
CA ILE A 50 -1.40 -0.49 -7.11
C ILE A 50 -1.34 -1.65 -8.12
N SER A 51 -0.20 -2.34 -8.22
CA SER A 51 -0.04 -3.49 -9.12
C SER A 51 -0.89 -4.67 -8.68
N TRP A 52 -1.01 -4.90 -7.37
CA TRP A 52 -1.88 -5.93 -6.81
C TRP A 52 -3.36 -5.66 -7.08
N LEU A 53 -3.81 -4.41 -6.94
CA LEU A 53 -5.17 -3.99 -7.29
C LEU A 53 -5.47 -4.26 -8.77
N LYS A 54 -4.53 -3.87 -9.66
CA LYS A 54 -4.64 -4.17 -11.10
C LYS A 54 -4.72 -5.66 -11.38
N LYS A 55 -3.93 -6.49 -10.69
CA LYS A 55 -3.99 -7.95 -10.82
C LYS A 55 -5.31 -8.54 -10.32
N LYS A 56 -5.94 -7.92 -9.33
CA LYS A 56 -7.26 -8.31 -8.83
C LYS A 56 -8.43 -7.75 -9.65
N GLU A 57 -8.16 -6.94 -10.68
CA GLU A 57 -9.19 -6.21 -11.46
C GLU A 57 -10.16 -5.38 -10.59
N ILE A 58 -9.63 -4.72 -9.55
CA ILE A 58 -10.41 -3.83 -8.65
C ILE A 58 -10.21 -2.36 -9.05
#